data_AF-A0A0C3NK03-F1
#
_entry.id   AF-A0A0C3NK03-F1
#
_cell.length_a   1.000
_cell.length_b   1.000
_cell.length_c   1.000
_cell.angle_alpha   90.00
_cell.angle_beta   90.00
_cell.angle_gamma   90.00
#
_symmetry.space_group_name_H-M   'P 1'
#
loop_
_entity.id
_entity.type
_entity.pdbx_description
1 polymer ?
#
loop_
_entity_poly.entity_id
_entity_poly.type
_entity_poly.pdbx_seq_one_letter_code
_entity_poly.pdbx_strand_id
1 'polypeptide(L)'
;NVILGLPWLQENNPIVDWRMGTLSIDEKTNRSKELKRNISMKVNPNNSLLRKITTATELAQEEHKKKPKPVLPEHYKDFASVFEKPSDGVLPPS
;
A
#
# COMPACT_ATOMS: atom_id res chain seq x y z
N ASN A 1 11.44 2.34 16.53
CA ASN A 1 11.74 2.08 15.11
C ASN A 1 10.76 2.84 14.24
N VAL A 2 11.26 3.50 13.19
CA VAL A 2 10.43 4.23 12.20
C VAL A 2 10.45 3.42 10.91
N ILE A 3 9.27 3.16 10.35
CA ILE A 3 9.12 2.48 9.06
C ILE A 3 8.78 3.52 8.01
N LEU A 4 9.57 3.58 6.95
CA LEU A 4 9.35 4.49 5.83
C LEU A 4 8.41 3.81 4.85
N GLY A 5 7.14 4.24 4.88
CA GLY A 5 6.11 3.73 3.99
C GLY A 5 6.24 4.24 2.56
N LEU A 6 5.35 3.74 1.69
CA LEU A 6 5.22 4.17 0.30
C LEU A 6 5.18 5.70 0.08
N PRO A 7 4.49 6.51 0.91
CA PRO A 7 4.47 7.97 0.70
C PRO A 7 5.87 8.59 0.73
N TRP A 8 6.72 8.14 1.66
CA TRP A 8 8.08 8.64 1.79
C TRP A 8 8.98 8.18 0.64
N LEU A 9 8.81 6.94 0.19
CA LEU A 9 9.53 6.39 -0.97
C LEU A 9 9.19 7.13 -2.26
N GLN A 10 7.93 7.52 -2.47
CA GLN A 10 7.52 8.27 -3.66
C GLN A 10 8.11 9.69 -3.69
N GLU A 11 8.16 10.36 -2.54
CA GLU A 11 8.67 11.72 -2.43
C GLU A 11 10.18 11.79 -2.65
N ASN A 12 10.92 10.86 -2.03
CA ASN A 12 12.38 10.87 -2.04
C ASN A 12 12.99 9.98 -3.13
N ASN A 13 12.19 9.09 -3.72
CA ASN A 13 12.54 8.12 -4.75
C ASN A 13 13.98 7.56 -4.61
N PRO A 14 14.34 6.98 -3.46
CA PRO A 14 15.71 6.57 -3.19
C PRO A 14 16.15 5.45 -4.13
N ILE A 15 17.45 5.34 -4.35
CA ILE A 15 18.04 4.22 -5.08
C ILE A 15 18.20 3.08 -4.07
N VAL A 16 17.56 1.94 -4.33
CA VAL A 16 17.63 0.76 -3.47
C VAL A 16 18.55 -0.28 -4.11
N ASP A 17 19.64 -0.61 -3.43
CA ASP A 17 20.50 -1.74 -3.78
C ASP A 17 20.08 -2.96 -2.95
N TRP A 18 19.23 -3.79 -3.56
CA TRP A 18 18.72 -5.01 -2.93
C TRP A 18 19.79 -6.05 -2.63
N ARG A 19 20.89 -6.07 -3.39
CA ARG A 19 21.99 -7.02 -3.18
C ARG A 19 22.80 -6.64 -1.94
N MET A 20 23.02 -5.34 -1.76
CA MET A 20 23.78 -4.79 -0.63
C MET A 20 22.92 -4.50 0.61
N GLY A 21 21.59 -4.50 0.47
CA GLY A 21 20.67 -4.12 1.54
C GLY A 21 20.79 -2.64 1.92
N THR A 22 21.19 -1.78 0.98
CA THR A 22 21.41 -0.35 1.21
C THR A 22 20.43 0.48 0.40
N LEU A 23 20.16 1.70 0.88
CA LEU A 23 19.44 2.72 0.13
C LEU A 23 20.25 4.02 0.14
N SER A 24 20.26 4.74 -0.98
CA SER A 24 20.96 6.02 -1.11
C SER A 24 20.03 7.09 -1.71
N ILE A 25 20.23 8.32 -1.27
CA ILE A 25 19.51 9.49 -1.78
C ILE A 25 20.53 10.30 -2.58
N ASP A 26 20.44 10.26 -3.92
CA ASP A 26 21.25 11.12 -4.79
C ASP A 26 20.72 12.57 -4.72
N GLU A 27 21.60 13.56 -4.89
CA GLU A 27 21.22 14.97 -4.87
C GLU A 27 20.19 15.29 -5.97
N LYS A 28 20.25 14.58 -7.09
CA LYS A 28 19.30 14.70 -8.21
C LYS A 28 17.89 14.20 -7.86
N THR A 29 17.80 13.28 -6.90
CA THR A 29 16.53 12.68 -6.46
C THR A 29 15.93 13.39 -5.25
N ASN A 30 16.69 14.33 -4.66
CA ASN A 30 16.23 15.19 -3.59
C ASN A 30 15.24 16.25 -4.11
N ARG A 31 14.00 15.83 -4.37
CA ARG A 31 12.90 16.71 -4.79
C ARG A 31 12.42 17.68 -3.72
N SER A 32 12.99 17.65 -2.51
CA SER A 32 12.66 18.60 -1.44
C SER A 32 12.91 20.06 -1.88
N LYS A 33 13.90 20.31 -2.75
CA LYS A 33 14.20 21.63 -3.31
C LYS A 33 13.19 22.04 -4.40
N GLU A 34 12.63 21.08 -5.14
CA GLU A 34 11.69 21.32 -6.24
C GLU A 34 10.25 21.51 -5.73
N LEU A 35 9.86 20.76 -4.70
CA LEU A 35 8.56 20.87 -4.05
C LEU A 35 8.36 22.24 -3.39
N LYS A 36 9.41 22.84 -2.79
CA LYS A 36 9.35 24.20 -2.21
C LYS A 36 8.97 25.27 -3.25
N ARG A 37 9.43 25.16 -4.49
CA ARG A 37 9.09 26.12 -5.56
C ARG A 37 7.66 25.94 -6.06
N ASN A 38 7.19 24.69 -6.12
CA ASN A 38 5.86 24.36 -6.63
C ASN A 38 4.73 24.64 -5.61
N ILE A 39 4.99 24.46 -4.31
CA ILE A 39 4.05 24.81 -3.23
C ILE A 39 3.86 26.34 -3.15
N SER A 40 4.93 27.12 -3.33
CA SER A 40 4.84 28.60 -3.33
C SER A 40 3.91 29.16 -4.41
N MET A 41 3.58 28.40 -5.47
CA MET A 41 2.75 28.86 -6.58
C MET A 41 1.34 28.24 -6.63
N LYS A 42 1.00 27.25 -5.76
CA LYS A 42 -0.20 26.43 -6.00
C LYS A 42 -0.96 25.91 -4.79
N VAL A 43 -0.90 26.56 -3.63
CA VAL A 43 -1.77 26.19 -2.50
C VAL A 43 -3.00 27.10 -2.48
N ASN A 44 -4.07 26.65 -3.13
CA ASN A 44 -5.43 27.01 -2.73
C ASN A 44 -5.80 26.07 -1.55
N PRO A 45 -6.10 26.59 -0.35
CA PRO A 45 -6.27 25.80 0.88
C PRO A 45 -7.50 24.88 0.89
N ASN A 46 -8.30 24.82 -0.18
CA ASN A 46 -9.55 24.07 -0.21
C ASN A 46 -9.48 22.68 -0.88
N ASN A 47 -8.30 22.16 -1.28
CA ASN A 47 -8.22 20.83 -1.89
C ASN A 47 -8.03 19.69 -0.87
N SER A 48 -8.93 19.64 0.11
CA SER A 48 -9.18 18.40 0.85
C SER A 48 -9.54 17.29 -0.16
N LEU A 49 -8.82 16.17 -0.11
CA LEU A 49 -8.98 14.98 -0.95
C LEU A 49 -8.67 15.14 -2.45
N LEU A 50 -7.39 15.02 -2.81
CA LEU A 50 -7.00 14.40 -4.07
C LEU A 50 -7.33 12.90 -4.03
N ARG A 51 -8.63 12.56 -4.06
CA ARG A 51 -9.16 11.22 -4.31
C ARG A 51 -9.00 10.88 -5.79
N LYS A 52 -7.75 10.87 -6.29
CA LYS A 52 -7.45 10.40 -7.65
C LYS A 52 -7.45 8.87 -7.61
N ILE A 53 -8.61 8.28 -7.87
CA ILE A 53 -8.74 6.85 -8.12
C ILE A 53 -7.95 6.58 -9.39
N THR A 54 -6.88 5.79 -9.32
CA THR A 54 -6.13 5.43 -10.52
C THR A 54 -6.87 4.30 -11.24
N THR A 55 -6.73 4.18 -12.55
CA THR A 55 -7.37 3.10 -13.35
C THR A 55 -7.09 1.71 -12.78
N ALA A 56 -5.90 1.50 -12.19
CA ALA A 56 -5.53 0.26 -11.51
C ALA A 56 -6.39 -0.02 -10.25
N THR A 57 -6.77 1.02 -9.49
CA THR A 57 -7.61 0.84 -8.30
C THR A 57 -9.05 0.50 -8.68
N GLU A 58 -9.56 1.08 -9.77
CA GLU A 58 -10.88 0.78 -10.31
C GLU A 58 -10.96 -0.67 -10.83
N LEU A 59 -9.96 -1.10 -11.63
CA LEU A 59 -9.84 -2.48 -12.11
C LEU A 59 -9.80 -3.50 -10.97
N ALA A 60 -9.00 -3.24 -9.92
CA ALA A 60 -8.92 -4.11 -8.76
C ALA A 60 -10.27 -4.21 -8.02
N GLN A 61 -10.97 -3.08 -7.83
CA GLN A 61 -12.28 -3.07 -7.17
C GLN A 61 -13.35 -3.77 -8.01
N GLU A 62 -13.32 -3.64 -9.34
CA GLU A 62 -14.23 -4.34 -10.23
C GLU A 62 -14.00 -5.86 -10.21
N GLU A 63 -12.74 -6.32 -10.20
CA GLU A 63 -12.42 -7.74 -10.11
C GLU A 63 -12.94 -8.35 -8.81
N HIS A 64 -12.81 -7.64 -7.68
CA HIS A 64 -13.30 -8.10 -6.38
C HIS A 64 -14.83 -8.23 -6.31
N LYS A 65 -15.59 -7.49 -7.13
CA LYS A 65 -17.05 -7.62 -7.22
C LYS A 65 -17.50 -8.86 -8.01
N LYS A 66 -16.63 -9.38 -8.88
CA LYS A 66 -16.92 -10.52 -9.77
C LYS A 66 -16.37 -11.85 -9.25
N LYS A 67 -15.65 -11.87 -8.11
CA LYS A 67 -15.11 -13.12 -7.58
C LYS A 67 -16.27 -14.04 -7.17
N PRO A 68 -16.39 -15.24 -7.75
CA PRO A 68 -17.32 -16.23 -7.24
C PRO A 68 -16.99 -16.48 -5.77
N LYS A 69 -18.01 -16.78 -4.95
CA LYS A 69 -17.82 -17.15 -3.54
C LYS A 69 -16.67 -18.18 -3.49
N PRO A 70 -15.72 -18.05 -2.54
CA PRO A 70 -14.61 -18.99 -2.45
C PRO A 70 -15.19 -20.39 -2.23
N VAL A 71 -15.22 -21.18 -3.31
CA VAL A 71 -15.65 -22.58 -3.25
C VAL A 71 -14.38 -23.37 -2.96
N LEU A 72 -14.33 -24.01 -1.79
CA LEU A 72 -13.28 -24.96 -1.47
C LEU A 72 -13.28 -26.05 -2.56
N PRO A 73 -12.11 -26.41 -3.13
CA PRO A 73 -12.03 -27.52 -4.07
C PRO A 73 -12.59 -28.80 -3.44
N GLU A 74 -13.17 -29.68 -4.25
CA GLU A 74 -13.93 -30.84 -3.77
C GLU A 74 -13.13 -31.74 -2.81
N HIS A 75 -11.85 -31.94 -3.11
CA HIS A 75 -10.89 -32.71 -2.30
C HIS A 75 -10.47 -32.02 -0.99
N TYR A 76 -10.86 -30.76 -0.78
CA TYR A 76 -10.60 -30.00 0.45
C TYR A 76 -11.86 -29.76 1.30
N LYS A 77 -13.03 -30.31 0.91
CA LYS A 77 -14.28 -30.13 1.67
C LYS A 77 -14.19 -30.65 3.09
N ASP A 78 -13.48 -31.76 3.32
CA ASP A 78 -13.29 -32.35 4.65
C ASP A 78 -12.50 -31.45 5.60
N PHE A 79 -11.77 -30.47 5.06
CA PHE A 79 -10.96 -29.51 5.83
C PHE A 79 -11.63 -28.15 6.00
N ALA A 80 -12.92 -28.01 5.69
CA ALA A 80 -13.65 -26.74 5.80
C ALA A 80 -13.48 -26.09 7.19
N SER A 81 -13.49 -26.92 8.26
CA SER A 81 -13.31 -26.47 9.65
C SER A 81 -11.96 -25.78 9.91
N VAL A 82 -10.90 -26.05 9.13
CA VAL A 82 -9.58 -25.39 9.27
C VAL A 82 -9.64 -23.92 8.84
N PHE A 83 -10.53 -23.59 7.91
CA PHE A 83 -10.70 -22.24 7.39
C PHE A 83 -11.75 -21.42 8.14
N GLU A 84 -12.52 -22.07 9.01
CA GLU A 84 -13.43 -21.39 9.92
C GLU A 84 -12.61 -20.64 10.97
N LYS A 85 -12.77 -19.32 10.99
CA LYS A 85 -12.07 -18.49 11.96
C LYS A 85 -12.71 -18.73 13.34
N PRO A 86 -11.94 -19.10 14.38
CA PRO A 86 -12.50 -19.23 15.73
C PRO A 86 -13.12 -17.90 16.15
N SER A 87 -14.37 -17.95 16.63
CA SER A 87 -15.10 -16.77 17.12
C SER A 87 -14.40 -16.13 18.32
N ASP A 88 -13.60 -16.91 19.06
CA ASP A 88 -12.85 -16.46 20.20
C ASP A 88 -11.54 -15.83 19.73
N GLY A 89 -11.60 -14.54 19.41
CA GLY A 89 -10.44 -13.68 19.16
C GLY A 89 -9.57 -13.43 20.40
N VAL A 90 -9.45 -14.41 21.30
CA VAL A 90 -8.60 -14.31 22.48
C VAL A 90 -7.18 -14.62 22.02
N LEU A 91 -6.40 -13.56 21.84
CA LEU A 91 -4.95 -13.68 21.69
C LEU A 91 -4.39 -14.44 22.89
N PRO A 92 -3.42 -15.34 22.70
CA PRO A 92 -2.77 -16.00 23.82
C PRO A 92 -2.16 -14.95 24.76
N PRO A 93 -2.22 -15.15 26.08
CA PRO A 93 -1.63 -14.23 27.04
C PRO A 93 -0.12 -14.09 26.80
N SER A 94 0.37 -12.84 26.90
CA SER A 94 1.76 -12.43 26.71
C SER A 94 2.70 -12.91 27.82
#